data_AF-A0A9P7JPU6-F1
#
_entry.id   AF-A0A9P7JPU6-F1
#
_cell.length_a   1.000
_cell.length_b   1.000
_cell.length_c   1.000
_cell.angle_alpha   90.00
_cell.angle_beta   90.00
_cell.angle_gamma   90.00
#
_symmetry.space_group_name_H-M   'P 1'
#
loop_
_entity.id
_entity.type
_entity.pdbx_description
1 polymer ?
#
loop_
_entity_poly.entity_id
_entity_poly.type
_entity_poly.pdbx_seq_one_letter_code
_entity_poly.pdbx_strand_id
1 'polypeptide(L)'
;MGRKAKYFTFEEKSAAARRHKASYARSEQGKIVRQAQNACAYAKCHGRRGPHNISGDLHDPRTSSLIRCSTFSLPDSYLFHQSLAGFDLIDQSDLLQWDKAPPYDSPAPPDSPEEDRFMQNLLDVMHGRHLRAERESHTHRTAMYSMGEISKVLKEIREVHQQLVTGLDELHARVSNLQACTRHKVMVECYRQWVA
;
A
#
# COMPACT_ATOMS: atom_id res chain seq x y z
N MET A 1 25.42 -18.08 50.55
CA MET A 1 23.97 -18.35 50.69
C MET A 1 23.46 -18.97 49.39
N GLY A 2 23.17 -20.28 49.37
CA GLY A 2 22.76 -21.00 48.17
C GLY A 2 21.25 -20.88 47.89
N ARG A 3 20.86 -20.56 46.66
CA ARG A 3 19.45 -20.58 46.22
C ARG A 3 18.98 -22.03 46.14
N LYS A 4 17.98 -22.41 46.96
CA LYS A 4 17.32 -23.72 46.85
C LYS A 4 16.43 -23.77 45.61
N ALA A 5 16.41 -24.92 44.93
CA ALA A 5 15.51 -25.16 43.81
C ALA A 5 14.05 -25.17 44.31
N LYS A 6 13.16 -24.46 43.60
CA LYS A 6 11.75 -24.29 43.97
C LYS A 6 10.90 -25.54 43.73
N TYR A 7 11.36 -26.43 42.84
CA TYR A 7 10.72 -27.71 42.50
C TYR A 7 11.84 -28.73 42.30
N PHE A 8 11.68 -29.94 42.85
CA PHE A 8 12.69 -31.00 42.77
C PHE A 8 12.35 -32.02 41.68
N THR A 9 11.09 -32.10 41.25
CA THR A 9 10.65 -33.01 40.18
C THR A 9 9.89 -32.29 39.07
N PHE A 10 9.88 -32.90 37.88
CA PHE A 10 9.10 -32.42 36.74
C PHE A 10 7.60 -32.44 37.04
N GLU A 11 7.12 -33.47 37.75
CA GLU A 11 5.71 -33.57 38.17
C GLU A 11 5.30 -32.40 39.07
N GLU A 12 6.10 -32.07 40.08
CA GLU A 12 5.87 -30.93 40.95
C GLU A 12 5.79 -29.62 40.16
N LYS A 13 6.72 -29.41 39.22
CA LYS A 13 6.73 -28.23 38.34
C LYS A 13 5.45 -28.17 37.50
N SER A 14 5.03 -29.30 36.92
CA SER A 14 3.81 -29.39 36.11
C SER A 14 2.53 -29.13 36.92
N ALA A 15 2.47 -29.64 38.15
CA ALA A 15 1.34 -29.48 39.05
C ALA A 15 1.23 -28.04 39.54
N ALA A 16 2.37 -27.42 39.88
CA ALA A 16 2.43 -26.01 40.24
C ALA A 16 2.00 -25.10 39.09
N ALA A 17 2.46 -25.37 37.86
CA ALA A 17 2.03 -24.62 36.67
C ALA A 17 0.52 -24.74 36.42
N ARG A 18 -0.05 -25.95 36.56
CA ARG A 18 -1.51 -26.16 36.46
C ARG A 18 -2.29 -25.39 37.52
N ARG A 19 -1.84 -25.42 38.79
CA ARG A 19 -2.47 -24.66 39.88
C ARG A 19 -2.39 -23.15 39.65
N HIS A 20 -1.23 -22.65 39.21
CA HIS A 20 -1.06 -21.23 38.89
C HIS A 20 -1.98 -20.81 37.73
N LYS A 21 -2.04 -21.60 36.66
CA LYS A 21 -2.96 -21.36 35.53
C LYS A 21 -4.42 -21.37 35.97
N ALA A 22 -4.82 -22.31 36.83
CA ALA A 22 -6.17 -22.39 37.36
C ALA A 22 -6.51 -21.20 38.27
N SER A 23 -5.57 -20.78 39.13
CA SER A 23 -5.73 -19.60 39.99
C SER A 23 -5.84 -18.33 39.16
N TYR A 24 -4.96 -18.15 38.17
CA TYR A 24 -4.99 -17.00 37.27
C TYR A 24 -6.31 -16.96 36.48
N ALA A 25 -6.77 -18.09 35.94
CA ALA A 25 -8.03 -18.16 35.21
C ALA A 25 -9.27 -17.80 36.06
N ARG A 26 -9.20 -17.91 37.39
CA ARG A 26 -10.26 -17.52 38.32
C ARG A 26 -10.13 -16.06 38.81
N SER A 27 -8.96 -15.44 38.66
CA SER A 27 -8.74 -14.05 39.04
C SER A 27 -9.51 -13.08 38.14
N GLU A 28 -9.80 -11.87 38.64
CA GLU A 28 -10.46 -10.82 37.83
C GLU A 28 -9.66 -10.48 36.57
N GLN A 29 -8.33 -10.39 36.69
CA GLN A 29 -7.46 -10.16 35.54
C GLN A 29 -7.58 -11.27 34.48
N GLY A 30 -7.64 -12.53 34.92
CA GLY A 30 -7.84 -13.67 34.03
C GLY A 30 -9.20 -13.67 33.33
N LYS A 31 -10.27 -13.22 34.02
CA LYS A 31 -11.60 -13.06 33.44
C LYS A 31 -11.62 -11.95 32.38
N ILE A 32 -11.02 -10.79 32.67
CA ILE A 32 -10.92 -9.67 31.73
C ILE A 32 -10.18 -10.09 30.45
N VAL A 33 -9.02 -10.75 30.59
CA VAL A 33 -8.24 -11.23 29.44
C VAL A 33 -9.04 -12.24 28.60
N ARG A 34 -9.76 -13.17 29.25
CA ARG A 34 -10.61 -14.13 28.54
C ARG A 34 -11.79 -13.44 27.84
N GLN A 35 -12.42 -12.47 28.48
CA GLN A 35 -13.52 -11.71 27.89
C GLN A 35 -13.05 -10.92 26.66
N ALA A 36 -11.88 -10.28 26.73
CA ALA A 36 -11.26 -9.59 25.60
C ALA A 36 -10.93 -10.57 24.45
N GLN A 37 -10.35 -11.73 24.75
CA GLN A 37 -10.09 -12.77 23.74
C GLN A 37 -11.38 -13.26 23.08
N ASN A 38 -12.43 -13.53 23.87
CA ASN A 38 -13.73 -13.95 23.36
C ASN A 38 -14.38 -12.86 22.51
N ALA A 39 -14.28 -11.59 22.91
CA ALA A 39 -14.78 -10.45 22.15
C ALA A 39 -14.05 -10.31 20.80
N CYS A 40 -12.72 -10.44 20.78
CA CYS A 40 -11.94 -10.48 19.54
C CYS A 40 -12.33 -11.66 18.65
N ALA A 41 -12.52 -12.86 19.21
CA ALA A 41 -12.95 -14.03 18.46
C ALA A 41 -14.36 -13.84 17.88
N TYR A 42 -15.29 -13.30 18.67
CA TYR A 42 -16.64 -12.98 18.24
C TYR A 42 -16.63 -11.94 17.12
N ALA A 43 -15.85 -10.86 17.26
CA ALA A 43 -15.67 -9.86 16.21
C ALA A 43 -15.04 -10.45 14.94
N LYS A 44 -14.16 -11.44 15.05
CA LYS A 44 -13.57 -12.11 13.89
C LYS A 44 -14.56 -13.03 13.16
N CYS A 45 -15.44 -13.70 13.91
CA CYS A 45 -16.44 -14.63 13.34
C CYS A 45 -17.71 -13.93 12.86
N HIS A 46 -18.12 -12.85 13.53
CA HIS A 46 -19.39 -12.15 13.32
C HIS A 46 -19.24 -10.69 12.92
N GLY A 47 -18.02 -10.15 12.90
CA GLY A 47 -17.75 -8.93 12.16
C GLY A 47 -18.17 -9.14 10.72
N ARG A 48 -18.83 -8.13 10.14
CA ARG A 48 -19.37 -8.16 8.78
C ARG A 48 -18.28 -8.59 7.79
N ARG A 49 -18.15 -9.89 7.55
CA ARG A 49 -17.83 -10.36 6.20
C ARG A 49 -19.04 -9.95 5.40
N GLY A 50 -18.89 -8.85 4.66
CA GLY A 50 -19.86 -8.50 3.62
C GLY A 50 -20.17 -9.73 2.77
N PRO A 51 -21.30 -9.75 2.06
CA PRO A 51 -21.72 -10.92 1.30
C PRO A 51 -20.54 -11.44 0.48
N HIS A 52 -20.11 -12.67 0.80
CA HIS A 52 -19.30 -13.48 -0.10
C HIS A 52 -20.18 -13.79 -1.30
N ASN A 53 -20.36 -12.81 -2.17
CA ASN A 53 -20.76 -13.08 -3.53
C ASN A 53 -19.57 -13.84 -4.12
N ILE A 54 -19.71 -15.17 -4.14
CA ILE A 54 -19.61 -16.00 -5.34
C ILE A 54 -18.53 -15.40 -6.28
N SER A 55 -17.27 -15.85 -6.28
CA SER A 55 -16.80 -16.99 -7.10
C SER A 55 -17.58 -17.20 -8.42
N GLY A 56 -18.12 -16.12 -8.97
CA GLY A 56 -18.53 -15.99 -10.34
C GLY A 56 -17.34 -15.40 -11.05
N ASP A 57 -16.91 -16.11 -12.06
CA ASP A 57 -15.86 -15.81 -13.02
C ASP A 57 -16.14 -14.49 -13.75
N LEU A 58 -16.06 -13.36 -13.04
CA LEU A 58 -15.86 -12.05 -13.64
C LEU A 58 -14.35 -11.83 -13.68
N HIS A 59 -13.72 -12.47 -14.66
CA HIS A 59 -12.43 -12.03 -15.17
C HIS A 59 -12.65 -10.67 -15.86
N ASP A 60 -13.04 -9.65 -15.10
CA ASP A 60 -13.03 -8.28 -15.61
C ASP A 60 -11.56 -7.95 -15.89
N PRO A 61 -11.20 -7.67 -17.16
CA PRO A 61 -9.84 -7.30 -17.53
C PRO A 61 -9.30 -6.14 -16.69
N ARG A 62 -10.20 -5.29 -16.17
CA ARG A 62 -9.86 -4.17 -15.28
C ARG A 62 -9.36 -4.65 -13.93
N THR A 63 -10.03 -5.61 -13.28
CA THR A 63 -9.60 -6.13 -11.98
C THR A 63 -8.27 -6.86 -12.10
N SER A 64 -8.07 -7.61 -13.19
CA SER A 64 -6.80 -8.30 -13.47
C SER A 64 -5.66 -7.30 -13.71
N SER A 65 -5.95 -6.19 -14.40
CA SER A 65 -4.97 -5.12 -14.63
C SER A 65 -4.61 -4.39 -13.34
N LEU A 66 -5.58 -4.11 -12.46
CA LEU A 66 -5.35 -3.50 -11.16
C LEU A 66 -4.55 -4.40 -10.22
N ILE A 67 -4.84 -5.71 -10.17
CA ILE A 67 -4.06 -6.68 -9.40
C ILE A 67 -2.62 -6.77 -9.91
N ARG A 68 -2.43 -6.70 -11.23
CA ARG A 68 -1.08 -6.65 -11.80
C ARG A 68 -0.35 -5.36 -11.41
N CYS A 69 -1.03 -4.21 -11.38
CA CYS A 69 -0.43 -2.96 -10.91
C CYS A 69 -0.04 -3.02 -9.42
N SER A 70 -0.84 -3.68 -8.57
CA SER A 70 -0.58 -3.77 -7.12
C SER A 70 0.48 -4.79 -6.72
N THR A 71 0.97 -5.62 -7.66
CA THR A 71 2.00 -6.63 -7.41
C THR A 71 3.40 -6.20 -7.88
N PHE A 72 3.54 -4.97 -8.39
CA PHE A 72 4.85 -4.45 -8.76
C PHE A 72 5.75 -4.26 -7.54
N SER A 73 6.99 -4.73 -7.68
CA SER A 73 8.02 -4.52 -6.69
C SER A 73 8.42 -3.04 -6.71
N LEU A 74 8.40 -2.40 -5.55
CA LEU A 74 8.90 -1.03 -5.44
C LEU A 74 10.41 -1.02 -5.73
N PRO A 75 10.93 0.04 -6.36
CA PRO A 75 12.37 0.22 -6.51
C PRO A 75 13.06 0.25 -5.15
N ASP A 76 14.29 -0.27 -5.08
CA ASP A 76 15.16 -0.22 -3.89
C ASP A 76 16.47 0.49 -4.23
N SER A 77 16.35 1.66 -4.88
CA SER A 77 17.50 2.47 -5.26
C SER A 77 17.69 3.65 -4.30
N TYR A 78 18.91 4.20 -4.29
CA TYR A 78 19.23 5.38 -3.50
C TYR A 78 18.32 6.58 -3.83
N LEU A 79 18.07 6.82 -5.13
CA LEU A 79 17.25 7.95 -5.58
C LEU A 79 15.79 7.78 -5.18
N PHE A 80 15.27 6.55 -5.22
CA PHE A 80 13.93 6.24 -4.73
C PHE A 80 13.79 6.58 -3.23
N HIS A 81 14.75 6.15 -2.40
CA HIS A 81 14.69 6.43 -0.96
C HIS A 81 14.82 7.93 -0.66
N GLN A 82 15.67 8.64 -1.39
CA GLN A 82 15.79 10.09 -1.25
C GLN A 82 14.49 10.82 -1.65
N SER A 83 13.88 10.46 -2.77
CA SER A 83 12.64 11.09 -3.22
C SER A 83 11.45 10.76 -2.31
N LEU A 84 11.44 9.56 -1.73
CA LEU A 84 10.46 9.14 -0.73
C LEU A 84 10.62 9.89 0.60
N ALA A 85 11.85 10.20 1.01
CA ALA A 85 12.14 10.82 2.30
C ALA A 85 11.76 12.31 2.37
N GLY A 86 11.88 13.09 1.29
CA GLY A 86 11.56 14.52 1.35
C GLY A 86 11.85 15.31 0.08
N PHE A 87 11.40 16.57 0.04
CA PHE A 87 11.63 17.49 -1.08
C PHE A 87 13.03 18.13 -1.04
N ASP A 88 13.69 18.14 0.12
CA ASP A 88 14.95 18.85 0.32
C ASP A 88 16.20 18.06 -0.17
N LEU A 89 16.02 16.78 -0.53
CA LEU A 89 17.13 15.88 -0.85
C LEU A 89 17.45 15.80 -2.35
N ILE A 90 16.45 16.07 -3.21
CA ILE A 90 16.55 16.04 -4.66
C ILE A 90 15.79 17.25 -5.18
N ASP A 91 16.36 17.97 -6.13
CA ASP A 91 15.63 19.01 -6.86
C ASP A 91 14.54 18.37 -7.73
N GLN A 92 13.28 18.66 -7.40
CA GLN A 92 12.09 18.12 -8.07
C GLN A 92 11.37 19.17 -8.91
N SER A 93 11.93 20.38 -9.07
CA SER A 93 11.30 21.50 -9.77
C SER A 93 10.92 21.17 -11.22
N ASP A 94 11.81 20.49 -11.93
CA ASP A 94 11.62 20.09 -13.33
C ASP A 94 10.81 18.79 -13.51
N LEU A 95 10.30 18.19 -12.41
CA LEU A 95 9.57 16.94 -12.49
C LEU A 95 8.09 17.08 -12.85
N LEU A 96 7.55 18.30 -12.79
CA LEU A 96 6.14 18.58 -13.04
C LEU A 96 5.65 18.16 -14.43
N GLN A 97 6.54 18.14 -15.43
CA GLN A 97 6.18 17.67 -16.76
C GLN A 97 5.88 16.16 -16.79
N TRP A 98 6.51 15.37 -15.91
CA TRP A 98 6.40 13.92 -15.86
C TRP A 98 5.18 13.44 -15.05
N ASP A 99 4.57 14.34 -14.26
CA ASP A 99 3.27 14.10 -13.60
C ASP A 99 2.10 14.08 -14.59
N LYS A 100 2.31 14.58 -15.81
CA LYS A 100 1.29 14.59 -16.87
C LYS A 100 1.27 13.25 -17.58
N ALA A 101 0.08 12.85 -18.04
CA ALA A 101 -0.09 11.68 -18.86
C ALA A 101 0.73 11.82 -20.17
N PRO A 102 1.60 10.85 -20.51
CA PRO A 102 2.31 10.84 -21.80
C PRO A 102 1.33 10.85 -22.99
N PRO A 103 1.75 11.28 -24.20
CA PRO A 103 3.13 11.56 -24.62
C PRO A 103 3.65 12.93 -24.16
N TYR A 104 4.96 13.06 -24.05
CA TYR A 104 5.63 14.31 -23.69
C TYR A 104 6.06 15.06 -24.95
N ASP A 105 6.04 16.38 -24.91
CA ASP A 105 6.44 17.25 -26.03
C ASP A 105 7.95 17.24 -26.30
N SER A 106 8.72 16.46 -25.54
CA SER A 106 10.17 16.36 -25.69
C SER A 106 10.54 15.48 -26.88
N PRO A 107 11.62 15.83 -27.61
CA PRO A 107 12.08 15.05 -28.76
C PRO A 107 12.42 13.61 -28.35
N ALA A 108 12.30 12.69 -29.30
CA ALA A 108 12.72 11.30 -29.08
C ALA A 108 14.20 11.29 -28.66
N PRO A 109 14.52 10.68 -27.50
CA PRO A 109 15.89 10.67 -27.03
C PRO A 109 16.74 9.71 -27.88
N PRO A 110 18.07 9.89 -27.89
CA PRO A 110 18.97 8.96 -28.56
C PRO A 110 18.96 7.60 -27.84
N ASP A 111 19.14 6.52 -28.61
CA ASP A 111 19.33 5.17 -28.04
C ASP A 111 20.77 5.07 -27.50
N SER A 112 21.01 5.63 -26.32
CA SER A 112 22.31 5.61 -25.64
C SER A 112 22.21 5.07 -24.21
N PRO A 113 23.27 4.43 -23.68
CA PRO A 113 23.26 3.89 -22.32
C PRO A 113 23.14 4.98 -21.24
N GLU A 114 23.50 6.22 -21.56
CA GLU A 114 23.29 7.37 -20.68
C GLU A 114 21.81 7.70 -20.54
N GLU A 115 21.04 7.66 -21.64
CA GLU A 115 19.60 7.89 -21.61
C GLU A 115 18.89 6.77 -20.85
N ASP A 116 19.29 5.51 -21.03
CA ASP A 116 18.71 4.39 -20.27
C ASP A 116 18.90 4.58 -18.76
N ARG A 117 20.09 5.05 -18.34
CA ARG A 117 20.38 5.36 -16.94
C ARG A 117 19.58 6.57 -16.46
N PHE A 118 19.45 7.61 -17.27
CA PHE A 118 18.62 8.77 -16.97
C PHE A 118 17.16 8.35 -16.75
N MET A 119 16.62 7.53 -17.64
CA MET A 119 15.27 7.00 -17.54
C MET A 119 15.08 6.18 -16.28
N GLN A 120 15.99 5.27 -15.95
CA GLN A 120 15.89 4.49 -14.71
C GLN A 120 15.90 5.39 -13.46
N ASN A 121 16.81 6.37 -13.43
CA ASN A 121 16.87 7.33 -12.32
C ASN A 121 15.59 8.16 -12.20
N LEU A 122 15.03 8.59 -13.33
CA LEU A 122 13.77 9.32 -13.37
C LEU A 122 12.62 8.48 -12.80
N LEU A 123 12.52 7.21 -13.21
CA LEU A 123 11.51 6.29 -12.70
C LEU A 123 11.61 6.12 -11.19
N ASP A 124 12.81 5.89 -10.68
CA ASP A 124 13.06 5.72 -9.25
C ASP A 124 12.60 6.96 -8.45
N VAL A 125 12.96 8.15 -8.93
CA VAL A 125 12.56 9.41 -8.30
C VAL A 125 11.04 9.57 -8.33
N MET A 126 10.40 9.33 -9.47
CA MET A 126 8.95 9.45 -9.62
C MET A 126 8.20 8.44 -8.73
N HIS A 127 8.66 7.19 -8.65
CA HIS A 127 8.07 6.18 -7.76
C HIS A 127 8.10 6.61 -6.29
N GLY A 128 9.24 7.08 -5.79
CA GLY A 128 9.34 7.52 -4.39
C GLY A 128 8.48 8.76 -4.12
N ARG A 129 8.43 9.71 -5.07
CA ARG A 129 7.57 10.91 -4.99
C ARG A 129 6.08 10.54 -4.95
N HIS A 130 5.62 9.65 -5.82
CA HIS A 130 4.23 9.20 -5.85
C HIS A 130 3.85 8.44 -4.58
N LEU A 131 4.70 7.52 -4.11
CA LEU A 131 4.46 6.79 -2.87
C LEU A 131 4.38 7.71 -1.66
N ARG A 132 5.17 8.79 -1.63
CA ARG A 132 5.07 9.82 -0.59
C ARG A 132 3.71 10.53 -0.64
N ALA A 133 3.28 10.99 -1.82
CA ALA A 133 1.98 11.66 -1.99
C ALA A 133 0.82 10.74 -1.60
N GLU A 134 0.90 9.45 -1.92
CA GLU A 134 -0.08 8.45 -1.49
C GLU A 134 -0.15 8.33 0.04
N ARG A 135 1.00 8.24 0.72
CA ARG A 135 1.08 8.19 2.19
C ARG A 135 0.48 9.43 2.84
N GLU A 136 0.76 10.62 2.29
CA GLU A 136 0.19 11.87 2.76
C GLU A 136 -1.34 11.88 2.61
N SER A 137 -1.85 11.47 1.44
CA SER A 137 -3.28 11.35 1.18
C SER A 137 -3.96 10.33 2.12
N HIS A 138 -3.35 9.17 2.34
CA HIS A 138 -3.85 8.18 3.29
C HIS A 138 -3.91 8.74 4.73
N THR A 139 -2.86 9.44 5.15
CA THR A 139 -2.80 10.07 6.47
C THR A 139 -3.89 11.13 6.63
N HIS A 140 -4.07 11.97 5.60
CA HIS A 140 -5.13 12.97 5.55
C HIS A 140 -6.54 12.35 5.67
N ARG A 141 -6.83 11.30 4.88
CA ARG A 141 -8.11 10.58 4.94
C ARG A 141 -8.35 9.91 6.29
N THR A 142 -7.31 9.33 6.88
CA THR A 142 -7.37 8.71 8.21
C THR A 142 -7.73 9.74 9.28
N ALA A 143 -7.14 10.95 9.20
CA ALA A 143 -7.49 12.05 10.08
C ALA A 143 -8.96 12.49 9.90
N MET A 144 -9.42 12.70 8.66
CA MET A 144 -10.82 13.05 8.36
C MET A 144 -11.80 11.98 8.87
N TYR A 145 -11.48 10.70 8.67
CA TYR A 145 -12.28 9.60 9.16
C TYR A 145 -12.39 9.62 10.70
N SER A 146 -11.27 9.85 11.39
CA SER A 146 -11.22 9.94 12.86
C SER A 146 -12.03 11.12 13.40
N MET A 147 -12.17 12.20 12.63
CA MET A 147 -13.02 13.35 12.95
C MET A 147 -14.51 13.14 12.61
N GLY A 148 -14.88 11.97 12.07
CA GLY A 148 -16.26 11.66 11.67
C GLY A 148 -16.69 12.26 10.32
N GLU A 149 -15.75 12.79 9.53
CA GLU A 149 -16.03 13.46 8.25
C GLU A 149 -16.18 12.46 7.08
N ILE A 150 -16.92 11.38 7.31
CA ILE A 150 -17.05 10.25 6.36
C ILE A 150 -17.59 10.71 5.00
N SER A 151 -18.50 11.67 4.97
CA SER A 151 -19.08 12.21 3.73
C SER A 151 -18.03 12.89 2.84
N LYS A 152 -17.05 13.59 3.44
CA LYS A 152 -15.96 14.24 2.71
C LYS A 152 -15.00 13.20 2.13
N VAL A 153 -14.60 12.21 2.93
CA VAL A 153 -13.77 11.09 2.46
C VAL A 153 -14.42 10.36 1.28
N LEU A 154 -15.72 10.05 1.37
CA LEU A 154 -16.45 9.39 0.28
C LEU A 154 -16.62 10.28 -0.96
N LYS A 155 -16.67 11.60 -0.80
CA LYS A 155 -16.71 12.54 -1.93
C LYS A 155 -15.36 12.56 -2.63
N GLU A 156 -14.28 12.72 -1.89
CA GLU A 156 -12.91 12.71 -2.43
C GLU A 156 -12.59 11.41 -3.17
N ILE A 157 -12.89 10.24 -2.57
CA ILE A 157 -12.67 8.93 -3.23
C ILE A 157 -13.44 8.82 -4.55
N ARG A 158 -14.68 9.33 -4.60
CA ARG A 158 -15.48 9.32 -5.83
C ARG A 158 -14.92 10.25 -6.90
N GLU A 159 -14.44 11.42 -6.51
CA GLU A 159 -13.79 12.37 -7.43
C GLU A 159 -12.51 11.77 -8.01
N VAL A 160 -11.66 11.18 -7.16
CA VAL A 160 -10.43 10.48 -7.60
C VAL A 160 -10.78 9.32 -8.53
N HIS A 161 -11.76 8.49 -8.16
CA HIS A 161 -12.19 7.38 -9.01
C HIS A 161 -12.73 7.86 -10.37
N GLN A 162 -13.48 8.96 -10.41
CA GLN A 162 -13.98 9.52 -11.67
C GLN A 162 -12.82 10.04 -12.54
N GLN A 163 -11.85 10.73 -11.94
CA GLN A 163 -10.65 11.21 -12.64
C GLN A 163 -9.81 10.04 -13.18
N LEU A 164 -9.67 8.98 -12.38
CA LEU A 164 -8.99 7.75 -12.76
C LEU A 164 -9.60 7.14 -14.02
N VAL A 165 -10.92 6.89 -13.99
CA VAL A 165 -11.61 6.22 -15.10
C VAL A 165 -11.49 7.04 -16.38
N THR A 166 -11.79 8.34 -16.32
CA THR A 166 -11.68 9.23 -17.49
C THR A 166 -10.23 9.30 -18.01
N GLY A 167 -9.26 9.46 -17.10
CA GLY A 167 -7.84 9.57 -17.47
C GLY A 167 -7.27 8.28 -18.08
N LEU A 168 -7.68 7.11 -17.59
CA LEU A 168 -7.26 5.83 -18.15
C LEU A 168 -7.83 5.59 -19.55
N ASP A 169 -9.09 5.97 -19.80
CA ASP A 169 -9.70 5.84 -21.13
C ASP A 169 -8.99 6.76 -22.15
N GLU A 170 -8.68 8.01 -21.77
CA GLU A 170 -7.91 8.95 -22.60
C GLU A 170 -6.49 8.46 -22.87
N LEU A 171 -5.80 7.95 -21.84
CA LEU A 171 -4.46 7.40 -21.96
C LEU A 171 -4.47 6.17 -22.87
N HIS A 172 -5.45 5.27 -22.75
CA HIS A 172 -5.57 4.10 -23.61
C HIS A 172 -5.78 4.48 -25.07
N ALA A 173 -6.63 5.46 -25.36
CA ALA A 173 -6.84 5.99 -26.70
C ALA A 173 -5.56 6.64 -27.28
N ARG A 174 -4.83 7.41 -26.47
CA ARG A 174 -3.56 8.05 -26.89
C ARG A 174 -2.48 7.02 -27.19
N VAL A 175 -2.26 6.06 -26.28
CA VAL A 175 -1.23 5.01 -26.41
C VAL A 175 -1.48 4.12 -27.61
N SER A 176 -2.75 3.79 -27.90
CA SER A 176 -3.11 2.94 -29.05
C SER A 176 -2.83 3.62 -30.40
N ASN A 177 -2.80 4.95 -30.43
CA ASN A 177 -2.57 5.75 -31.63
C ASN A 177 -1.11 6.22 -31.82
N LEU A 178 -0.24 5.98 -30.84
CA LEU A 178 1.15 6.45 -30.87
C LEU A 178 2.10 5.42 -31.49
N GLN A 179 2.88 5.83 -32.49
CA GLN A 179 4.20 5.25 -32.76
C GLN A 179 5.16 5.66 -31.63
N ALA A 180 4.91 5.13 -30.43
CA ALA A 180 5.61 5.56 -29.22
C ALA A 180 7.09 5.11 -29.25
N CYS A 181 8.01 6.05 -29.01
CA CYS A 181 9.40 5.73 -28.67
C CYS A 181 9.47 4.98 -27.33
N THR A 182 10.59 4.31 -27.08
CA THR A 182 10.81 3.46 -25.89
C THR A 182 10.49 4.20 -24.58
N ARG A 183 10.92 5.46 -24.45
CA ARG A 183 10.62 6.33 -23.30
C ARG A 183 9.12 6.44 -23.01
N HIS A 184 8.31 6.74 -24.04
CA HIS A 184 6.88 6.89 -23.86
C HIS A 184 6.21 5.59 -23.42
N LYS A 185 6.66 4.44 -23.94
CA LYS A 185 6.13 3.13 -23.53
C LYS A 185 6.38 2.86 -22.05
N VAL A 186 7.62 3.06 -21.61
CA VAL A 186 8.02 2.87 -20.21
C VAL A 186 7.26 3.83 -19.29
N MET A 187 7.20 5.12 -19.65
CA MET A 187 6.49 6.11 -18.83
C MET A 187 4.98 5.88 -18.80
N VAL A 188 4.37 5.36 -19.87
CA VAL A 188 2.95 4.97 -19.87
C VAL A 188 2.70 3.85 -18.86
N GLU A 189 3.57 2.85 -18.81
CA GLU A 189 3.43 1.73 -17.89
C GLU A 189 3.58 2.19 -16.44
N CYS A 190 4.59 3.00 -16.14
CA CYS A 190 4.78 3.58 -14.81
C CYS A 190 3.64 4.53 -14.43
N TYR A 191 3.18 5.39 -15.34
CA TYR A 191 2.05 6.28 -15.09
C TYR A 191 0.76 5.50 -14.78
N ARG A 192 0.51 4.39 -15.49
CA ARG A 192 -0.60 3.50 -15.16
C ARG A 192 -0.50 2.92 -13.75
N GLN A 193 0.70 2.62 -13.28
CA GLN A 193 0.90 2.13 -11.90
C GLN A 193 0.66 3.23 -10.86
N TRP A 194 1.06 4.47 -11.14
CA TRP A 194 0.87 5.58 -10.20
C TRP A 194 -0.57 6.04 -10.09
N VAL A 195 -1.32 5.89 -11.18
CA VAL A 195 -2.71 6.31 -11.25
C VAL A 195 -3.64 5.22 -10.70
N ALA A 196 -3.37 3.93 -10.98
CA ALA A 196 -4.19 2.78 -10.55
C ALA A 196 -4.40 2.66 -9.03
#